data_AF-A0A0A2LTC0-F1
#
_entry.id   AF-A0A0A2LTC0-F1
#
_cell.length_a   1.000
_cell.length_b   1.000
_cell.length_c   1.000
_cell.angle_alpha   90.00
_cell.angle_beta   90.00
_cell.angle_gamma   90.00
#
_symmetry.space_group_name_H-M   'P 1'
#
loop_
_entity.id
_entity.type
_entity.pdbx_description
1 polymer ?
#
loop_
_entity_poly.entity_id
_entity_poly.type
_entity_poly.pdbx_seq_one_letter_code
_entity_poly.pdbx_strand_id
1 'polypeptide(L)'
;MKNIKFLLLLFTASLAFTGCEDVIEVDLDTAEPRLVIDASIEWIKGTDGSNQTIRLTTTTGYYEPEIPVVSGATVFVTNNTSGAVFTFNEVPNTGNYVCTDFIPVINDEYSLTVINDGETYTATEKLFAVPEISNVIQDDEGGVLGDEIEVRFFWQDNGAEVNYYMARFDIDVLPYPDYDALDDEFFQGNEMFAFISHEDLKAGDIVHFKLGGTSERFFNYLMQLTNVAEPGGGPFQTPPTSVRGNLVNETNIDNYAYGYFRVTEVDIMEYTVQ
;
A
#
# COMPACT_ATOMS: atom_id res chain seq x y z
N MET A 1 -50.68 8.71 37.97
CA MET A 1 -50.03 7.45 38.44
C MET A 1 -49.92 6.38 37.35
N LYS A 2 -50.91 6.20 36.45
CA LYS A 2 -50.87 5.17 35.39
C LYS A 2 -49.73 5.40 34.37
N ASN A 3 -49.45 6.66 34.02
CA ASN A 3 -48.39 7.03 33.06
C ASN A 3 -46.96 6.87 33.62
N ILE A 4 -46.77 7.03 34.94
CA ILE A 4 -45.47 6.81 35.61
C ILE A 4 -45.14 5.32 35.65
N LYS A 5 -46.14 4.45 35.88
CA LYS A 5 -45.95 3.00 35.83
C LYS A 5 -45.59 2.50 34.41
N PHE A 6 -46.16 3.14 33.39
CA PHE A 6 -45.85 2.85 31.99
C PHE A 6 -44.44 3.30 31.61
N LEU A 7 -44.01 4.49 32.06
CA LEU A 7 -42.63 4.97 31.87
C LEU A 7 -41.60 4.06 32.57
N LEU A 8 -41.90 3.61 33.79
CA LEU A 8 -41.01 2.70 34.52
C LEU A 8 -40.87 1.36 33.78
N LEU A 9 -41.98 0.82 33.25
CA LEU A 9 -41.98 -0.43 32.49
C LEU A 9 -41.16 -0.33 31.20
N LEU A 10 -41.26 0.80 30.48
CA LEU A 10 -40.45 1.07 29.30
C LEU A 10 -38.97 1.19 29.63
N PHE A 11 -38.62 1.85 30.76
CA PHE A 11 -37.25 1.95 31.22
C PHE A 11 -36.65 0.59 31.61
N THR A 12 -37.41 -0.25 32.32
CA THR A 12 -36.98 -1.63 32.65
C THR A 12 -36.86 -2.51 31.40
N ALA A 13 -37.71 -2.33 30.39
CA ALA A 13 -37.63 -3.04 29.13
C ALA A 13 -36.41 -2.63 28.29
N SER A 14 -36.00 -1.35 28.31
CA SER A 14 -34.77 -0.89 27.62
C SER A 14 -33.48 -1.46 28.23
N LEU A 15 -33.47 -1.77 29.52
CA LEU A 15 -32.33 -2.43 30.20
C LEU A 15 -32.18 -3.91 29.80
N ALA A 16 -33.19 -4.54 29.20
CA ALA A 16 -33.12 -5.92 28.74
C ALA A 16 -32.46 -6.08 27.35
N PHE A 17 -32.16 -4.96 26.67
CA PHE A 17 -31.49 -4.93 25.36
C PHE A 17 -30.00 -4.54 25.45
N THR A 18 -29.41 -4.47 26.64
CA THR A 18 -27.95 -4.40 26.77
C THR A 18 -27.39 -5.79 26.50
N GLY A 19 -27.25 -6.15 25.23
CA GLY A 19 -26.51 -7.35 24.83
C GLY A 19 -25.06 -7.18 25.26
N CYS A 20 -24.58 -8.06 26.14
CA CYS A 20 -23.15 -8.26 26.25
C CYS A 20 -22.72 -8.97 24.96
N GLU A 21 -22.01 -8.27 24.10
CA GLU A 21 -21.28 -8.93 23.02
C GLU A 21 -20.10 -9.66 23.67
N ASP A 22 -20.20 -10.97 23.77
CA ASP A 22 -19.04 -11.79 24.11
C ASP A 22 -18.17 -11.87 22.85
N VAL A 23 -16.98 -11.27 22.90
CA VAL A 23 -15.97 -11.45 21.86
C VAL A 23 -15.59 -12.92 21.87
N ILE A 24 -15.89 -13.63 20.76
CA ILE A 24 -15.47 -15.01 20.58
C ILE A 24 -14.00 -14.98 20.15
N GLU A 25 -13.10 -15.11 21.12
CA GLU A 25 -11.70 -15.39 20.83
C GLU A 25 -11.56 -16.87 20.46
N VAL A 26 -11.37 -17.12 19.18
CA VAL A 26 -11.02 -18.45 18.67
C VAL A 26 -9.52 -18.64 18.89
N ASP A 27 -9.13 -19.79 19.46
CA ASP A 27 -7.73 -20.20 19.57
C ASP A 27 -7.20 -20.48 18.15
N LEU A 28 -6.26 -19.65 17.69
CA LEU A 28 -5.68 -19.72 16.36
C LEU A 28 -4.22 -20.14 16.47
N ASP A 29 -3.83 -21.12 15.65
CA ASP A 29 -2.43 -21.48 15.48
C ASP A 29 -1.68 -20.31 14.84
N THR A 30 -0.76 -19.69 15.58
CA THR A 30 0.12 -18.63 15.06
C THR A 30 1.33 -19.27 14.40
N ALA A 31 1.56 -18.94 13.13
CA ALA A 31 2.74 -19.41 12.39
C ALA A 31 4.02 -18.73 12.92
N GLU A 32 5.17 -19.37 12.71
CA GLU A 32 6.47 -18.77 12.98
C GLU A 32 6.62 -17.41 12.26
N PRO A 33 7.10 -16.36 12.95
CA PRO A 33 7.29 -15.04 12.35
C PRO A 33 8.16 -15.10 11.10
N ARG A 34 7.74 -14.40 10.05
CA ARG A 34 8.50 -14.26 8.80
C ARG A 34 8.90 -12.82 8.58
N LEU A 35 10.08 -12.62 8.00
CA LEU A 35 10.56 -11.30 7.60
C LEU A 35 9.61 -10.67 6.58
N VAL A 36 9.33 -9.38 6.75
CA VAL A 36 8.60 -8.53 5.81
C VAL A 36 9.53 -7.40 5.39
N ILE A 37 9.76 -7.26 4.10
CA ILE A 37 10.64 -6.25 3.51
C ILE A 37 9.76 -5.32 2.65
N ASP A 38 9.43 -4.15 3.18
CA ASP A 38 8.78 -3.08 2.41
C ASP A 38 9.88 -2.16 1.86
N ALA A 39 10.22 -2.38 0.59
CA ALA A 39 11.32 -1.70 -0.09
C ALA A 39 10.82 -0.95 -1.33
N SER A 40 9.98 0.07 -1.09
CA SER A 40 9.51 0.98 -2.13
C SER A 40 10.45 2.18 -2.28
N ILE A 41 11.27 2.16 -3.34
CA ILE A 41 12.09 3.31 -3.75
C ILE A 41 11.25 4.19 -4.66
N GLU A 42 10.95 5.40 -4.20
CA GLU A 42 10.06 6.34 -4.87
C GLU A 42 10.81 7.63 -5.18
N TRP A 43 11.10 7.86 -6.45
CA TRP A 43 11.64 9.15 -6.90
C TRP A 43 10.49 10.09 -7.24
N ILE A 44 10.23 11.04 -6.36
CA ILE A 44 9.21 12.08 -6.59
C ILE A 44 9.71 13.05 -7.67
N LYS A 45 8.90 13.26 -8.71
CA LYS A 45 9.17 14.24 -9.76
C LYS A 45 9.54 15.61 -9.18
N GLY A 46 10.54 16.25 -9.79
CA GLY A 46 11.05 17.55 -9.34
C GLY A 46 11.99 17.50 -8.12
N THR A 47 12.22 16.33 -7.51
CA THR A 47 13.22 16.14 -6.46
C THR A 47 14.49 15.49 -7.01
N ASP A 48 15.57 15.43 -6.21
CA ASP A 48 16.77 14.67 -6.57
C ASP A 48 16.66 13.15 -6.34
N GLY A 49 15.59 12.71 -5.64
CA GLY A 49 15.34 11.30 -5.31
C GLY A 49 16.35 10.63 -4.37
N SER A 50 17.21 11.41 -3.70
CA SER A 50 18.33 10.89 -2.91
C SER A 50 17.94 10.25 -1.58
N ASN A 51 16.82 10.67 -1.00
CA ASN A 51 16.34 10.19 0.29
C ASN A 51 15.33 9.06 0.10
N GLN A 52 15.70 7.86 0.52
CA GLN A 52 14.90 6.65 0.36
C GLN A 52 14.87 5.86 1.65
N THR A 53 13.76 5.17 1.91
CA THR A 53 13.57 4.37 3.13
C THR A 53 13.10 2.97 2.76
N ILE A 54 13.69 1.98 3.43
CA ILE A 54 13.24 0.58 3.40
C ILE A 54 12.85 0.21 4.82
N ARG A 55 11.70 -0.45 4.99
CA ARG A 55 11.21 -0.87 6.30
C ARG A 55 11.24 -2.39 6.43
N LEU A 56 11.85 -2.86 7.51
CA LEU A 56 11.95 -4.28 7.86
C LEU A 56 11.16 -4.56 9.15
N THR A 57 10.25 -5.52 9.07
CA THR A 57 9.43 -6.00 10.19
C THR A 57 9.31 -7.53 10.14
N THR A 58 8.64 -8.12 11.12
CA THR A 58 8.17 -9.52 11.01
C THR A 58 6.66 -9.60 11.06
N THR A 59 6.10 -10.66 10.49
CA THR A 59 4.70 -11.00 10.72
C THR A 59 4.46 -11.25 12.21
N THR A 60 3.23 -11.01 12.66
CA THR A 60 2.80 -11.21 14.05
C THR A 60 1.49 -11.98 14.09
N GLY A 61 1.03 -12.37 15.28
CA GLY A 61 -0.24 -13.07 15.46
C GLY A 61 -1.44 -12.19 15.08
N TYR A 62 -2.56 -12.81 14.70
CA TYR A 62 -3.75 -12.08 14.23
C TYR A 62 -4.31 -11.08 15.26
N TYR A 63 -4.27 -11.44 16.54
CA TYR A 63 -4.75 -10.59 17.64
C TYR A 63 -3.64 -9.72 18.26
N GLU A 64 -2.41 -9.80 17.75
CA GLU A 64 -1.29 -9.03 18.30
C GLU A 64 -1.31 -7.60 17.75
N PRO A 65 -1.40 -6.57 18.61
CA PRO A 65 -1.52 -5.17 18.18
C PRO A 65 -0.19 -4.57 17.70
N GLU A 66 0.94 -5.20 18.05
CA GLU A 66 2.27 -4.70 17.73
C GLU A 66 2.89 -5.49 16.56
N ILE A 67 3.40 -4.76 15.57
CA ILE A 67 4.19 -5.30 14.47
C ILE A 67 5.68 -5.22 14.87
N PRO A 68 6.36 -6.35 15.12
CA PRO A 68 7.76 -6.32 15.53
C PRO A 68 8.67 -5.75 14.43
N VAL A 69 9.59 -4.88 14.82
CA VAL A 69 10.59 -4.29 13.92
C VAL A 69 11.86 -5.13 13.87
N VAL A 70 12.55 -5.10 12.72
CA VAL A 70 13.81 -5.85 12.52
C VAL A 70 15.00 -4.88 12.59
N SER A 71 15.94 -5.18 13.49
CA SER A 71 17.14 -4.40 13.77
C SER A 71 18.41 -5.19 13.48
N GLY A 72 19.50 -4.47 13.16
CA GLY A 72 20.82 -5.07 12.92
C GLY A 72 20.99 -5.74 11.55
N ALA A 73 20.06 -5.56 10.62
CA ALA A 73 20.20 -6.06 9.26
C ALA A 73 21.20 -5.22 8.45
N THR A 74 21.83 -5.81 7.45
CA THR A 74 22.59 -5.08 6.42
C THR A 74 21.71 -4.90 5.20
N VAL A 75 21.46 -3.66 4.78
CA VAL A 75 20.56 -3.33 3.67
C VAL A 75 21.29 -2.44 2.66
N PHE A 76 21.31 -2.86 1.39
CA PHE A 76 21.84 -2.05 0.31
C PHE A 76 21.14 -2.32 -1.01
N VAL A 77 21.13 -1.32 -1.89
CA VAL A 77 20.64 -1.41 -3.26
C VAL A 77 21.79 -1.15 -4.21
N THR A 78 21.95 -2.00 -5.23
CA THR A 78 22.94 -1.84 -6.28
C THR A 78 22.25 -1.42 -7.57
N ASN A 79 22.71 -0.35 -8.22
CA ASN A 79 22.33 -0.07 -9.61
C ASN A 79 23.14 -1.00 -10.51
N ASN A 80 22.47 -1.93 -11.20
CA ASN A 80 23.10 -2.99 -11.99
C ASN A 80 23.79 -2.46 -13.26
N THR A 81 23.38 -1.28 -13.75
CA THR A 81 23.98 -0.63 -14.93
C THR A 81 25.33 0.02 -14.59
N SER A 82 25.37 0.82 -13.53
CA SER A 82 26.56 1.60 -13.13
C SER A 82 27.47 0.88 -12.14
N GLY A 83 26.96 -0.12 -11.42
CA GLY A 83 27.63 -0.78 -10.32
C GLY A 83 27.68 0.04 -9.02
N ALA A 84 27.00 1.19 -8.96
CA ALA A 84 26.89 1.98 -7.74
C ALA A 84 26.11 1.23 -6.65
N VAL A 85 26.59 1.31 -5.40
CA VAL A 85 25.98 0.65 -4.24
C VAL A 85 25.55 1.71 -3.25
N PHE A 86 24.27 1.69 -2.88
CA PHE A 86 23.62 2.61 -1.96
C PHE A 86 23.30 1.88 -0.66
N THR A 87 23.87 2.34 0.45
CA THR A 87 23.67 1.69 1.76
C THR A 87 22.52 2.35 2.52
N PHE A 88 21.62 1.54 3.07
CA PHE A 88 20.53 2.01 3.91
C PHE A 88 20.89 1.78 5.37
N ASN A 89 21.04 2.86 6.13
CA ASN A 89 21.47 2.84 7.52
C ASN A 89 20.27 2.72 8.45
N GLU A 90 20.35 1.83 9.43
CA GLU A 90 19.28 1.61 10.40
C GLU A 90 18.99 2.88 11.23
N VAL A 91 17.70 3.18 11.37
CA VAL A 91 17.17 4.11 12.36
C VAL A 91 16.75 3.29 13.59
N PRO A 92 17.42 3.47 14.75
CA PRO A 92 17.22 2.59 15.90
C PRO A 92 15.77 2.48 16.38
N ASN A 93 15.30 1.25 16.59
CA ASN A 93 13.97 0.89 17.12
C ASN A 93 12.78 1.28 16.24
N THR A 94 12.98 1.59 14.95
CA THR A 94 11.85 1.92 14.05
C THR A 94 11.63 0.87 12.95
N GLY A 95 12.60 -0.02 12.74
CA GLY A 95 12.64 -0.94 11.59
C GLY A 95 12.92 -0.25 10.26
N ASN A 96 13.19 1.06 10.26
CA ASN A 96 13.49 1.81 9.05
C ASN A 96 15.00 1.81 8.79
N TYR A 97 15.37 1.66 7.54
CA TYR A 97 16.72 1.79 7.02
C TYR A 97 16.69 2.89 5.97
N VAL A 98 17.57 3.89 6.09
CA VAL A 98 17.51 5.12 5.30
C VAL A 98 18.79 5.32 4.49
N CYS A 99 18.63 5.63 3.22
CA CYS A 99 19.67 6.08 2.31
C CYS A 99 19.44 7.55 1.97
N THR A 100 20.50 8.35 1.91
CA THR A 100 20.43 9.81 1.65
C THR A 100 21.28 10.24 0.45
N ASP A 101 21.80 9.26 -0.30
CA ASP A 101 22.69 9.43 -1.43
C ASP A 101 22.28 8.55 -2.61
N PHE A 102 21.01 8.13 -2.66
CA PHE A 102 20.47 7.37 -3.78
C PHE A 102 20.53 8.22 -5.07
N ILE A 103 20.88 7.61 -6.19
CA ILE A 103 20.93 8.30 -7.48
C ILE A 103 20.00 7.55 -8.43
N PRO A 104 18.73 7.98 -8.57
CA PRO A 104 17.79 7.33 -9.47
C PRO A 104 18.14 7.62 -10.92
N VAL A 105 17.99 6.60 -11.76
CA VAL A 105 18.18 6.66 -13.21
C VAL A 105 17.03 5.89 -13.85
N ILE A 106 16.18 6.60 -14.60
CA ILE A 106 15.08 6.00 -15.36
C ILE A 106 15.64 4.89 -16.26
N ASN A 107 14.92 3.78 -16.31
CA ASN A 107 15.21 2.58 -17.09
C ASN A 107 16.39 1.72 -16.63
N ASP A 108 17.15 2.14 -15.61
CA ASP A 108 18.15 1.27 -14.99
C ASP A 108 17.50 0.18 -14.15
N GLU A 109 18.20 -0.96 -14.04
CA GLU A 109 17.82 -2.07 -13.17
C GLU A 109 18.57 -1.97 -11.84
N TYR A 110 17.87 -2.26 -10.75
CA TYR A 110 18.40 -2.21 -9.39
C TYR A 110 18.22 -3.56 -8.71
N SER A 111 19.17 -3.93 -7.86
CA SER A 111 19.12 -5.14 -7.03
C SER A 111 19.17 -4.76 -5.55
N LEU A 112 18.14 -5.14 -4.79
CA LEU A 112 18.12 -5.09 -3.34
C LEU A 112 18.86 -6.29 -2.76
N THR A 113 19.64 -6.07 -1.70
CA THR A 113 20.17 -7.13 -0.84
C THR A 113 19.91 -6.77 0.63
N VAL A 114 19.29 -7.70 1.35
CA VAL A 114 19.05 -7.63 2.79
C VAL A 114 19.69 -8.85 3.44
N ILE A 115 20.59 -8.64 4.40
CA ILE A 115 21.18 -9.70 5.21
C ILE A 115 20.65 -9.56 6.62
N ASN A 116 19.88 -10.56 7.08
CA ASN A 116 19.29 -10.60 8.42
C ASN A 116 19.52 -11.98 9.03
N ASP A 117 20.01 -12.03 10.27
CA ASP A 117 20.25 -13.28 11.01
C ASP A 117 21.05 -14.36 10.26
N GLY A 118 21.97 -13.94 9.38
CA GLY A 118 22.81 -14.82 8.58
C GLY A 118 22.16 -15.35 7.30
N GLU A 119 20.93 -14.96 6.99
CA GLU A 119 20.26 -15.26 5.72
C GLU A 119 20.28 -14.04 4.79
N THR A 120 20.36 -14.30 3.48
CA THR A 120 20.44 -13.26 2.43
C THR A 120 19.20 -13.28 1.56
N TYR A 121 18.52 -12.14 1.50
CA TYR A 121 17.35 -11.90 0.66
C TYR A 121 17.70 -10.95 -0.47
N THR A 122 17.31 -11.30 -1.68
CA THR A 122 17.56 -10.53 -2.91
C THR A 122 16.26 -10.24 -3.65
N ALA A 123 16.22 -9.12 -4.36
CA ALA A 123 15.19 -8.83 -5.34
C ALA A 123 15.75 -7.88 -6.40
N THR A 124 15.14 -7.89 -7.58
CA THR A 124 15.53 -7.03 -8.70
C THR A 124 14.30 -6.37 -9.27
N GLU A 125 14.41 -5.08 -9.59
CA GLU A 125 13.36 -4.30 -10.24
C GLU A 125 13.98 -3.20 -11.12
N LYS A 126 13.27 -2.80 -12.16
CA LYS A 126 13.63 -1.69 -13.05
C LYS A 126 12.96 -0.39 -12.57
N LEU A 127 13.67 0.73 -12.65
CA LEU A 127 13.08 2.04 -12.37
C LEU A 127 12.24 2.50 -13.58
N PHE A 128 10.92 2.57 -13.39
CA PHE A 128 9.99 3.07 -14.40
C PHE A 128 9.73 4.56 -14.22
N ALA A 129 9.64 5.29 -15.34
CA ALA A 129 9.13 6.65 -15.36
C ALA A 129 7.60 6.64 -15.25
N VAL A 130 7.03 7.82 -14.97
CA VAL A 130 5.58 8.02 -14.94
C VAL A 130 5.23 9.35 -15.64
N PRO A 131 4.06 9.48 -16.30
CA PRO A 131 3.58 10.77 -16.77
C PRO A 131 3.23 11.71 -15.60
N GLU A 132 3.08 12.99 -15.90
CA GLU A 132 2.57 13.97 -14.94
C GLU A 132 1.05 13.88 -14.83
N ILE A 133 0.53 14.12 -13.63
CA ILE A 133 -0.89 14.30 -13.36
C ILE A 133 -1.33 15.60 -14.06
N SER A 134 -2.25 15.48 -15.01
CA SER A 134 -2.67 16.58 -15.88
C SER A 134 -3.74 17.47 -15.26
N ASN A 135 -4.69 16.89 -14.53
CA ASN A 135 -5.83 17.59 -13.96
C ASN A 135 -6.49 16.79 -12.84
N VAL A 136 -7.28 17.47 -12.00
CA VAL A 136 -8.16 16.89 -10.98
C VAL A 136 -9.57 17.45 -11.13
N ILE A 137 -10.58 16.59 -11.00
CA ILE A 137 -12.02 16.95 -11.05
C ILE A 137 -12.70 16.35 -9.82
N GLN A 138 -13.64 17.09 -9.23
CA GLN A 138 -14.55 16.64 -8.19
C GLN A 138 -15.96 16.49 -8.75
N ASP A 139 -16.66 15.44 -8.32
CA ASP A 139 -18.09 15.21 -8.55
C ASP A 139 -18.77 15.00 -7.20
N ASP A 140 -19.75 15.85 -6.87
CA ASP A 140 -20.49 15.80 -5.60
C ASP A 140 -21.64 14.78 -5.63
N GLU A 141 -21.91 14.20 -6.80
CA GLU A 141 -22.93 13.17 -7.03
C GLU A 141 -22.25 11.84 -7.46
N GLY A 142 -21.05 11.58 -6.91
CA GLY A 142 -20.26 10.39 -7.16
C GLY A 142 -20.68 9.16 -6.34
N GLY A 143 -19.87 8.11 -6.39
CA GLY A 143 -20.17 6.83 -5.74
C GLY A 143 -21.31 6.04 -6.41
N VAL A 144 -21.60 4.86 -5.88
CA VAL A 144 -22.58 3.94 -6.52
C VAL A 144 -24.02 4.48 -6.45
N LEU A 145 -24.34 5.23 -5.40
CA LEU A 145 -25.67 5.78 -5.14
C LEU A 145 -25.83 7.25 -5.56
N GLY A 146 -24.74 7.91 -5.97
CA GLY A 146 -24.75 9.32 -6.37
C GLY A 146 -24.83 10.31 -5.21
N ASP A 147 -24.38 9.91 -4.02
CA ASP A 147 -24.42 10.68 -2.78
C ASP A 147 -23.05 10.81 -2.08
N GLU A 148 -21.97 10.47 -2.79
CA GLU A 148 -20.59 10.58 -2.30
C GLU A 148 -19.83 11.68 -3.05
N ILE A 149 -18.90 12.34 -2.36
CA ILE A 149 -17.89 13.15 -3.03
C ILE A 149 -16.88 12.21 -3.68
N GLU A 150 -16.74 12.31 -5.00
CA GLU A 150 -15.72 11.62 -5.78
C GLU A 150 -14.67 12.62 -6.26
N VAL A 151 -13.39 12.30 -6.08
CA VAL A 151 -12.29 13.07 -6.62
C VAL A 151 -11.46 12.21 -7.55
N ARG A 152 -11.26 12.70 -8.78
CA ARG A 152 -10.60 12.00 -9.88
C ARG A 152 -9.42 12.79 -10.39
N PHE A 153 -8.27 12.14 -10.56
CA PHE A 153 -7.11 12.72 -11.23
C PHE A 153 -6.82 12.01 -12.55
N PHE A 154 -6.21 12.73 -13.49
CA PHE A 154 -6.00 12.29 -14.87
C PHE A 154 -4.52 12.34 -15.24
N TRP A 155 -4.12 11.50 -16.19
CA TRP A 155 -2.80 11.55 -16.82
C TRP A 155 -2.88 11.07 -18.27
N GLN A 156 -1.91 11.47 -19.09
CA GLN A 156 -1.82 11.06 -20.48
C GLN A 156 -0.91 9.84 -20.61
N ASP A 157 -1.46 8.72 -21.08
CA ASP A 157 -0.69 7.50 -21.36
C ASP A 157 0.17 7.63 -22.62
N ASN A 158 1.31 6.93 -22.65
CA ASN A 158 2.20 6.86 -23.80
C ASN A 158 1.82 5.68 -24.71
N GLY A 159 1.09 5.98 -25.79
CA GLY A 159 0.56 5.01 -26.77
C GLY A 159 1.58 4.15 -27.55
N ALA A 160 2.87 4.27 -27.26
CA ALA A 160 3.95 3.51 -27.89
C ALA A 160 4.53 2.41 -26.99
N GLU A 161 4.11 2.33 -25.72
CA GLU A 161 4.67 1.47 -24.69
C GLU A 161 3.53 0.77 -23.94
N VAL A 162 3.74 -0.49 -23.54
CA VAL A 162 2.78 -1.16 -22.65
C VAL A 162 3.10 -0.70 -21.23
N ASN A 163 2.18 0.03 -20.62
CA ASN A 163 2.36 0.67 -19.33
C ASN A 163 1.46 0.06 -18.25
N TYR A 164 2.00 0.03 -17.04
CA TYR A 164 1.26 -0.29 -15.84
C TYR A 164 1.45 0.86 -14.85
N TYR A 165 0.40 1.16 -14.10
CA TYR A 165 0.36 2.26 -13.15
C TYR A 165 -0.13 1.79 -11.78
N MET A 166 0.32 2.48 -10.74
CA MET A 166 -0.26 2.42 -9.42
C MET A 166 -0.76 3.82 -9.06
N ALA A 167 -2.04 3.94 -8.74
CA ALA A 167 -2.58 5.10 -8.06
C ALA A 167 -2.65 4.81 -6.56
N ARG A 168 -2.32 5.80 -5.74
CA ARG A 168 -2.51 5.78 -4.29
C ARG A 168 -3.25 7.03 -3.85
N PHE A 169 -4.18 6.84 -2.93
CA PHE A 169 -4.95 7.88 -2.30
C PHE A 169 -4.69 7.86 -0.79
N ASP A 170 -4.28 9.01 -0.24
CA ASP A 170 -4.24 9.21 1.20
C ASP A 170 -5.30 10.26 1.57
N ILE A 171 -6.32 9.82 2.32
CA ILE A 171 -7.40 10.65 2.87
C ILE A 171 -7.58 10.35 4.36
N ASP A 172 -7.82 11.37 5.17
CA ASP A 172 -7.90 11.24 6.63
C ASP A 172 -9.07 10.36 7.12
N VAL A 173 -10.10 10.19 6.29
CA VAL A 173 -11.27 9.35 6.59
C VAL A 173 -10.96 7.85 6.47
N LEU A 174 -9.86 7.47 5.81
CA LEU A 174 -9.41 6.09 5.71
C LEU A 174 -8.27 5.82 6.70
N PRO A 175 -8.27 4.67 7.41
CA PRO A 175 -7.22 4.31 8.36
C PRO A 175 -5.90 3.92 7.68
N TYR A 176 -5.93 3.64 6.38
CA TYR A 176 -4.77 3.29 5.55
C TYR A 176 -4.98 3.83 4.13
N PRO A 177 -3.90 3.99 3.35
CA PRO A 177 -4.00 4.48 1.98
C PRO A 177 -4.73 3.46 1.10
N ASP A 178 -5.50 3.97 0.15
CA ASP A 178 -6.15 3.16 -0.87
C ASP A 178 -5.27 3.06 -2.12
N TYR A 179 -5.37 1.93 -2.84
CA TYR A 179 -4.48 1.61 -3.96
C TYR A 179 -5.22 0.99 -5.14
N ASP A 180 -5.05 1.60 -6.31
CA ASP A 180 -5.45 1.01 -7.59
C ASP A 180 -4.23 0.55 -8.39
N ALA A 181 -4.32 -0.65 -8.96
CA ALA A 181 -3.42 -1.13 -9.99
C ALA A 181 -4.11 -1.00 -11.34
N LEU A 182 -3.49 -0.28 -12.29
CA LEU A 182 -4.05 -0.03 -13.62
C LEU A 182 -3.10 -0.51 -14.72
N ASP A 183 -3.67 -1.00 -15.82
CA ASP A 183 -2.96 -1.30 -17.07
C ASP A 183 -3.60 -0.53 -18.22
N ASP A 184 -2.84 -0.33 -19.29
CA ASP A 184 -3.26 0.45 -20.45
C ASP A 184 -3.85 -0.39 -21.60
N GLU A 185 -4.13 -1.69 -21.43
CA GLU A 185 -4.49 -2.60 -22.55
C GLU A 185 -5.66 -2.04 -23.38
N PHE A 186 -6.64 -1.44 -22.71
CA PHE A 186 -7.83 -0.83 -23.34
C PHE A 186 -7.78 0.71 -23.43
N PHE A 187 -6.69 1.33 -22.97
CA PHE A 187 -6.55 2.78 -22.87
C PHE A 187 -5.26 3.32 -23.52
N GLN A 188 -4.47 2.47 -24.18
CA GLN A 188 -3.21 2.77 -24.86
C GLN A 188 -3.26 4.10 -25.64
N GLY A 189 -2.43 5.07 -25.22
CA GLY A 189 -2.30 6.40 -25.80
C GLY A 189 -3.45 7.38 -25.52
N ASN A 190 -4.45 6.99 -24.71
CA ASN A 190 -5.53 7.85 -24.29
C ASN A 190 -5.28 8.44 -22.90
N GLU A 191 -6.08 9.43 -22.54
CA GLU A 191 -6.11 9.92 -21.16
C GLU A 191 -6.68 8.83 -20.24
N MET A 192 -5.96 8.54 -19.17
CA MET A 192 -6.34 7.62 -18.12
C MET A 192 -6.68 8.40 -16.85
N PHE A 193 -7.37 7.76 -15.93
CA PHE A 193 -7.74 8.34 -14.65
C PHE A 193 -7.80 7.29 -13.55
N ALA A 194 -7.72 7.76 -12.31
CA ALA A 194 -8.07 7.03 -11.12
C ALA A 194 -8.87 7.97 -10.21
N PHE A 195 -9.71 7.41 -9.35
CA PHE A 195 -10.59 8.20 -8.50
C PHE A 195 -10.75 7.54 -7.13
N ILE A 196 -11.16 8.35 -6.16
CA ILE A 196 -11.63 7.86 -4.87
C ILE A 196 -12.93 8.56 -4.53
N SER A 197 -13.88 7.82 -3.97
CA SER A 197 -15.12 8.35 -3.38
C SER A 197 -15.30 7.80 -1.98
N HIS A 198 -15.87 8.60 -1.08
CA HIS A 198 -16.17 8.16 0.27
C HIS A 198 -17.29 9.02 0.89
N GLU A 199 -18.26 8.38 1.55
CA GLU A 199 -19.42 9.05 2.16
C GLU A 199 -19.04 10.12 3.22
N ASP A 200 -17.88 9.94 3.85
CA ASP A 200 -17.40 10.84 4.90
C ASP A 200 -16.51 11.99 4.41
N LEU A 201 -16.14 12.03 3.12
CA LEU A 201 -15.42 13.19 2.57
C LEU A 201 -16.29 14.44 2.60
N LYS A 202 -15.70 15.56 3.01
CA LYS A 202 -16.38 16.84 3.21
C LYS A 202 -15.53 17.99 2.63
N ALA A 203 -16.20 19.09 2.28
CA ALA A 203 -15.53 20.33 1.87
C ALA A 203 -14.46 20.76 2.89
N GLY A 204 -13.24 21.02 2.40
CA GLY A 204 -12.06 21.34 3.20
C GLY A 204 -11.16 20.14 3.52
N ASP A 205 -11.61 18.90 3.29
CA ASP A 205 -10.75 17.72 3.41
C ASP A 205 -9.68 17.74 2.31
N ILE A 206 -8.52 17.14 2.60
CA ILE A 206 -7.39 17.07 1.70
C ILE A 206 -7.26 15.65 1.16
N VAL A 207 -7.18 15.53 -0.15
CA VAL A 207 -6.87 14.28 -0.86
C VAL A 207 -5.47 14.39 -1.43
N HIS A 208 -4.58 13.49 -1.00
CA HIS A 208 -3.26 13.35 -1.60
C HIS A 208 -3.27 12.22 -2.63
N PHE A 209 -2.89 12.55 -3.86
CA PHE A 209 -2.71 11.61 -4.95
C PHE A 209 -1.25 11.28 -5.15
N LYS A 210 -0.98 10.02 -5.47
CA LYS A 210 0.32 9.59 -5.98
C LYS A 210 0.10 8.65 -7.16
N LEU A 211 0.70 8.99 -8.29
CA LEU A 211 0.75 8.15 -9.48
C LEU A 211 2.18 7.63 -9.64
N GLY A 212 2.35 6.31 -9.79
CA GLY A 212 3.64 5.68 -10.05
C GLY A 212 3.60 4.75 -11.25
N GLY A 213 4.65 4.76 -12.07
CA GLY A 213 4.85 3.76 -13.12
C GLY A 213 5.34 2.44 -12.52
N THR A 214 4.92 1.30 -13.08
CA THR A 214 5.22 -0.01 -12.47
C THR A 214 5.56 -1.07 -13.51
N SER A 215 6.25 -2.13 -13.07
CA SER A 215 6.39 -3.36 -13.83
C SER A 215 5.06 -4.11 -13.89
N GLU A 216 4.87 -4.92 -14.94
CA GLU A 216 3.76 -5.89 -14.99
C GLU A 216 3.76 -6.82 -13.76
N ARG A 217 4.96 -7.16 -13.26
CA ARG A 217 5.13 -8.04 -12.09
C ARG A 217 4.60 -7.39 -10.81
N PHE A 218 4.87 -6.10 -10.60
CA PHE A 218 4.35 -5.39 -9.43
C PHE A 218 2.85 -5.12 -9.57
N PHE A 219 2.36 -4.78 -10.77
CA PHE A 219 0.92 -4.70 -11.05
C PHE A 219 0.19 -5.98 -10.63
N ASN A 220 0.68 -7.14 -11.08
CA ASN A 220 0.09 -8.43 -10.73
C ASN A 220 0.16 -8.74 -9.23
N TYR A 221 1.27 -8.36 -8.57
CA TYR A 221 1.42 -8.51 -7.12
C TYR A 221 0.40 -7.64 -6.36
N LEU A 222 0.25 -6.37 -6.73
CA LEU A 222 -0.67 -5.44 -6.09
C LEU A 222 -2.11 -5.89 -6.29
N MET A 223 -2.49 -6.31 -7.50
CA MET A 223 -3.80 -6.91 -7.76
C MET A 223 -4.09 -8.10 -6.84
N GLN A 224 -3.14 -9.01 -6.64
CA GLN A 224 -3.32 -10.13 -5.72
C GLN A 224 -3.41 -9.68 -4.26
N LEU A 225 -2.61 -8.70 -3.87
CA LEU A 225 -2.59 -8.15 -2.51
C LEU A 225 -3.92 -7.49 -2.17
N THR A 226 -4.42 -6.60 -3.02
CA THR A 226 -5.71 -5.91 -2.84
C THR A 226 -6.87 -6.91 -2.83
N ASN A 227 -6.89 -7.91 -3.72
CA ASN A 227 -7.92 -8.95 -3.72
C ASN A 227 -7.97 -9.77 -2.41
N VAL A 228 -6.83 -9.94 -1.74
CA VAL A 228 -6.75 -10.66 -0.44
C VAL A 228 -7.10 -9.73 0.72
N ALA A 229 -6.74 -8.45 0.65
CA ALA A 229 -7.04 -7.45 1.66
C ALA A 229 -8.53 -7.06 1.68
N GLU A 230 -9.14 -6.99 0.50
CA GLU A 230 -10.53 -6.60 0.28
C GLU A 230 -11.31 -7.73 -0.41
N PRO A 231 -11.47 -8.88 0.27
CA PRO A 231 -12.25 -9.96 -0.30
C PRO A 231 -13.68 -9.44 -0.47
N GLY A 232 -14.23 -9.49 -1.69
CA GLY A 232 -15.51 -8.87 -2.10
C GLY A 232 -16.79 -9.42 -1.42
N GLY A 233 -16.75 -9.73 -0.12
CA GLY A 233 -17.87 -9.94 0.79
C GLY A 233 -18.71 -11.21 0.60
N GLY A 234 -18.53 -11.94 -0.50
CA GLY A 234 -19.33 -13.13 -0.82
C GLY A 234 -19.09 -14.33 0.13
N PRO A 235 -20.09 -15.16 0.44
CA PRO A 235 -19.92 -16.35 1.29
C PRO A 235 -19.10 -17.50 0.64
N PHE A 236 -18.54 -17.26 -0.55
CA PHE A 236 -17.76 -18.22 -1.33
C PHE A 236 -16.35 -17.72 -1.63
N GLN A 237 -15.82 -16.80 -0.82
CA GLN A 237 -14.42 -16.38 -0.96
C GLN A 237 -13.50 -17.59 -0.85
N THR A 238 -12.54 -17.67 -1.76
CA THR A 238 -11.42 -18.59 -1.59
C THR A 238 -10.64 -18.19 -0.34
N PRO A 239 -10.11 -19.16 0.44
CA PRO A 239 -9.25 -18.84 1.57
C PRO A 239 -8.12 -17.90 1.12
N PRO A 240 -7.78 -16.87 1.92
CA PRO A 240 -6.63 -16.01 1.65
C PRO A 240 -5.40 -16.86 1.34
N THR A 241 -4.82 -16.66 0.17
CA THR A 241 -3.55 -17.30 -0.20
C THR A 241 -2.39 -16.39 0.19
N SER A 242 -1.23 -16.98 0.48
CA SER A 242 -0.02 -16.18 0.72
C SER A 242 0.36 -15.44 -0.57
N VAL A 243 0.30 -14.11 -0.56
CA VAL A 243 0.78 -13.28 -1.66
C VAL A 243 2.29 -13.08 -1.50
N ARG A 244 3.07 -13.62 -2.43
CA ARG A 244 4.54 -13.51 -2.42
C ARG A 244 4.98 -12.44 -3.41
N GLY A 245 5.84 -11.53 -2.96
CA GLY A 245 6.45 -10.53 -3.82
C GLY A 245 7.66 -11.06 -4.60
N ASN A 246 8.60 -10.17 -4.91
CA ASN A 246 9.78 -10.49 -5.72
C ASN A 246 11.03 -10.88 -4.92
N LEU A 247 10.93 -11.01 -3.60
CA LEU A 247 12.03 -11.35 -2.72
C LEU A 247 12.33 -12.84 -2.72
N VAL A 248 13.61 -13.18 -2.85
CA VAL A 248 14.11 -14.55 -2.82
C VAL A 248 15.13 -14.68 -1.68
N ASN A 249 14.98 -15.71 -0.85
CA ASN A 249 16.00 -16.07 0.12
C ASN A 249 17.01 -17.02 -0.53
N GLU A 250 18.22 -16.53 -0.77
CA GLU A 250 19.31 -17.27 -1.43
C GLU A 250 19.95 -18.32 -0.50
N THR A 251 19.72 -18.21 0.81
CA THR A 251 20.30 -19.11 1.82
C THR A 251 19.35 -20.26 2.14
N ASN A 252 18.06 -19.97 2.29
CA ASN A 252 17.02 -20.94 2.62
C ASN A 252 15.70 -20.58 1.95
N ILE A 253 15.39 -21.25 0.83
CA ILE A 253 14.19 -20.94 0.02
C ILE A 253 12.85 -21.12 0.77
N ASP A 254 12.83 -21.96 1.80
CA ASP A 254 11.64 -22.19 2.63
C ASP A 254 11.41 -21.07 3.66
N ASN A 255 12.46 -20.32 3.99
CA ASN A 255 12.40 -19.12 4.84
C ASN A 255 12.28 -17.82 4.02
N TYR A 256 11.37 -17.81 3.04
CA TYR A 256 11.06 -16.64 2.24
C TYR A 256 10.53 -15.47 3.09
N ALA A 257 10.75 -14.25 2.59
CA ALA A 257 10.19 -13.01 3.13
C ALA A 257 8.90 -12.60 2.40
N TYR A 258 8.04 -11.87 3.08
CA TYR A 258 6.94 -11.11 2.48
C TYR A 258 7.38 -9.69 2.11
N GLY A 259 6.49 -8.96 1.44
CA GLY A 259 6.76 -7.62 0.93
C GLY A 259 7.28 -7.65 -0.50
N TYR A 260 7.78 -6.51 -0.96
CA TYR A 260 8.19 -6.30 -2.34
C TYR A 260 9.30 -5.26 -2.42
N PHE A 261 10.23 -5.44 -3.35
CA PHE A 261 11.19 -4.42 -3.75
C PHE A 261 10.76 -3.78 -5.06
N ARG A 262 10.40 -2.50 -5.02
CA ARG A 262 10.04 -1.73 -6.22
C ARG A 262 10.87 -0.47 -6.34
N VAL A 263 11.10 -0.04 -7.57
CA VAL A 263 11.78 1.23 -7.87
C VAL A 263 10.96 1.96 -8.91
N THR A 264 10.51 3.17 -8.61
CA THR A 264 9.58 3.91 -9.47
C THR A 264 9.78 5.41 -9.36
N GLU A 265 9.60 6.12 -10.47
CA GLU A 265 9.32 7.55 -10.44
C GLU A 265 7.84 7.76 -10.14
N VAL A 266 7.53 8.72 -9.27
CA VAL A 266 6.16 9.06 -8.88
C VAL A 266 5.88 10.53 -9.14
N ASP A 267 4.65 10.83 -9.51
CA ASP A 267 4.10 12.17 -9.46
C ASP A 267 3.10 12.27 -8.31
N ILE A 268 3.08 13.43 -7.63
CA ILE A 268 2.22 13.66 -6.47
C ILE A 268 1.41 14.93 -6.66
N MET A 269 0.18 14.91 -6.19
CA MET A 269 -0.68 16.09 -6.21
C MET A 269 -1.53 16.12 -4.95
N GLU A 270 -1.89 17.33 -4.51
CA GLU A 270 -2.80 17.57 -3.40
C GLU A 270 -4.04 18.29 -3.93
N TYR A 271 -5.22 17.90 -3.46
CA TYR A 271 -6.48 18.55 -3.78
C TYR A 271 -7.31 18.78 -2.52
N THR A 272 -7.81 20.00 -2.37
CA THR A 272 -8.76 20.34 -1.31
C THR A 272 -10.17 20.20 -1.85
N VAL A 273 -10.97 19.34 -1.20
CA VAL A 273 -12.40 19.14 -1.52
C VAL A 273 -13.13 20.48 -1.39
N GLN A 274 -13.92 20.83 -2.41
CA GLN A 274 -14.63 22.12 -2.52
C GLN A 274 -15.99 22.12 -1.82
#